data_AF-A0A233S9P7-F1
#
_entry.id   AF-A0A233S9P7-F1
#
_cell.length_a   1.000
_cell.length_b   1.000
_cell.length_c   1.000
_cell.angle_alpha   90.00
_cell.angle_beta   90.00
_cell.angle_gamma   90.00
#
_symmetry.space_group_name_H-M   'P 1'
#
loop_
_entity.id
_entity.type
_entity.pdbx_description
1 polymer ?
#
loop_
_entity_poly.entity_id
_entity_poly.type
_entity_poly.pdbx_seq_one_letter_code
_entity_poly.pdbx_strand_id
1 'polypeptide(L)' 'MSGRTSFRTLAYAHQDLIGSGGYTPDDVRTVMDIMESKAFDIESVITHEFPQDRIVEAITTAGDTHNALNVVIKY' A
#
# COMPACT_ATOMS: atom_id res chain seq x y z
N MET A 1 -11.58 -19.72 12.28
CA MET A 1 -12.30 -18.77 13.17
C MET A 1 -12.63 -17.52 12.36
N SER A 2 -13.85 -17.41 11.83
CA SER A 2 -14.32 -16.18 11.18
C SER A 2 -15.15 -15.42 12.23
N GLY A 3 -14.51 -14.47 12.90
CA GLY A 3 -15.16 -13.62 13.90
C GLY A 3 -15.99 -12.55 13.20
N ARG A 4 -17.30 -12.75 13.10
CA ARG A 4 -18.21 -11.69 12.64
C ARG A 4 -18.30 -10.61 13.72
N THR A 5 -17.62 -9.48 13.52
CA THR A 5 -17.81 -8.29 14.36
C THR A 5 -19.22 -7.75 14.12
N SER A 6 -20.08 -7.86 15.14
CA SER A 6 -21.44 -7.31 15.09
C SER A 6 -21.40 -5.80 15.33
N PHE A 7 -22.30 -5.04 14.69
CA PHE A 7 -22.51 -3.61 14.98
C PHE A 7 -22.75 -3.37 16.48
N ARG A 8 -23.37 -4.34 17.16
CA ARG A 8 -23.59 -4.30 18.61
C ARG A 8 -22.27 -4.29 19.39
N THR A 9 -21.27 -5.04 18.94
CA THR A 9 -19.94 -5.08 19.56
C THR A 9 -19.21 -3.76 19.33
N LEU A 10 -19.27 -3.19 18.12
CA LEU A 10 -18.68 -1.87 17.82
C LEU A 10 -19.27 -0.77 18.73
N ALA A 11 -20.61 -0.75 18.87
CA ALA A 11 -21.30 0.25 19.67
C ALA A 11 -21.02 0.12 21.18
N TYR A 12 -21.09 -1.09 21.76
CA TYR A 12 -20.86 -1.26 23.20
C TYR A 12 -19.38 -1.13 23.59
N ALA A 13 -18.46 -1.49 22.70
CA ALA A 13 -17.03 -1.34 22.93
C ALA A 13 -16.49 0.06 22.58
N HIS A 14 -17.36 0.99 22.14
CA HIS A 14 -16.98 2.34 21.71
C HIS A 14 -15.87 2.32 20.63
N GLN A 15 -16.03 1.47 19.63
CA GLN A 15 -15.10 1.35 18.51
C GLN A 15 -15.59 2.16 17.31
N ASP A 16 -14.65 2.86 16.66
CA ASP A 16 -14.93 3.67 15.48
C ASP A 16 -14.56 2.95 14.18
N LEU A 17 -15.35 3.20 13.13
CA LEU A 17 -15.07 2.77 11.77
C LEU A 17 -14.86 4.01 10.90
N ILE A 18 -13.62 4.20 10.46
CA ILE A 18 -13.22 5.37 9.67
C ILE A 18 -12.89 4.92 8.25
N GLY A 19 -13.50 5.55 7.25
CA GLY A 19 -13.12 5.40 5.85
C GLY A 19 -11.84 6.17 5.58
N SER A 20 -10.90 5.56 4.84
CA SER A 20 -9.68 6.21 4.38
C SER A 20 -9.67 6.25 2.85
N GLY A 21 -9.24 7.37 2.28
CA GLY A 21 -9.19 7.57 0.84
C GLY A 21 -8.25 8.70 0.44
N GLY A 22 -7.31 8.38 -0.44
CA GLY A 22 -6.29 9.32 -0.91
C GLY A 22 -5.35 9.79 0.20
N TYR A 23 -4.55 10.79 -0.13
CA TYR A 23 -3.58 11.40 0.76
C TYR A 23 -3.70 12.92 0.67
N THR A 24 -3.60 13.61 1.80
CA THR A 24 -3.47 15.07 1.82
C THR A 24 -2.03 15.47 1.47
N PRO A 25 -1.79 16.74 1.09
CA PRO A 25 -0.43 17.23 0.87
C PRO A 25 0.49 17.05 2.09
N ASP A 26 -0.04 17.13 3.31
CA ASP A 26 0.74 16.98 4.53
C ASP A 26 1.07 15.52 4.83
N ASP A 27 0.19 14.57 4.46
CA ASP A 27 0.51 13.13 4.50
C ASP A 27 1.68 12.82 3.56
N VAL A 28 1.65 13.37 2.33
CA VAL A 28 2.71 13.18 1.34
C VAL A 28 4.04 13.74 1.86
N ARG A 29 4.05 14.97 2.39
CA ARG A 29 5.27 15.57 2.98
C ARG A 29 5.85 14.71 4.08
N THR A 30 5.00 14.24 4.99
CA THR A 30 5.42 13.38 6.10
C THR A 30 6.07 12.09 5.61
N VAL A 31 5.50 11.44 4.58
CA VAL A 31 6.10 10.24 3.99
C VAL A 31 7.44 10.54 3.32
N MET A 32 7.57 11.67 2.63
CA MET A 32 8.85 12.09 2.03
C MET A 32 9.93 12.29 3.10
N ASP A 33 9.61 12.96 4.21
CA ASP A 33 10.54 13.14 5.34
C ASP A 33 10.98 11.78 5.92
N ILE A 34 10.05 10.83 6.04
CA ILE A 34 10.34 9.46 6.47
C ILE A 34 11.26 8.75 5.48
N MET A 35 11.00 8.85 4.17
CA MET A 35 11.83 8.25 3.14
C MET A 35 13.26 8.83 3.14
N GLU A 36 13.39 10.15 3.26
CA GLU A 36 14.68 10.84 3.36
C GLU A 36 15.47 10.44 4.60
N SER A 37 14.78 10.19 5.72
CA SER A 37 15.43 9.75 6.96
C SER A 37 16.14 8.39 6.86
N LYS A 38 15.76 7.56 5.86
CA LYS A 38 16.22 6.17 5.70
C LYS A 38 16.02 5.30 6.95
N ALA A 39 15.10 5.69 7.83
CA ALA A 39 14.78 4.91 9.03
C ALA A 39 14.15 3.55 8.70
N PHE A 40 13.61 3.39 7.48
CA PHE A 40 13.00 2.18 6.98
C PHE A 40 13.52 1.85 5.58
N ASP A 41 13.72 0.57 5.30
CA ASP A 41 14.05 0.07 3.96
C ASP A 41 12.78 -0.06 3.12
N ILE A 42 12.24 1.09 2.68
CA ILE A 42 11.01 1.15 1.89
C ILE A 42 11.25 0.56 0.49
N GLU A 43 12.47 0.64 -0.05
CA GLU A 43 12.78 0.10 -1.37
C GLU A 43 12.60 -1.42 -1.44
N SER A 44 12.74 -2.13 -0.32
CA SER A 44 12.48 -3.58 -0.24
C SER A 44 11.07 -4.04 -0.65
N VAL A 45 10.09 -3.12 -0.68
CA VAL A 45 8.73 -3.44 -1.15
C VAL A 45 8.65 -3.58 -2.67
N ILE A 46 9.65 -3.07 -3.41
CA ILE A 46 9.76 -3.20 -4.87
C ILE A 46 10.20 -4.64 -5.17
N THR A 47 9.27 -5.42 -5.72
CA THR A 47 9.50 -6.84 -6.03
C THR A 47 9.94 -7.07 -7.47
N HIS A 48 9.49 -6.20 -8.38
CA HIS A 48 9.76 -6.31 -9.80
C HIS A 48 10.01 -4.93 -10.40
N GLU A 49 10.93 -4.88 -11.35
CA GLU A 49 11.22 -3.70 -12.13
C GLU A 49 11.19 -4.06 -13.62
N PHE A 50 10.49 -3.23 -14.40
CA PHE A 50 10.39 -3.41 -15.85
C PHE A 50 10.79 -2.12 -16.57
N PRO A 51 11.43 -2.22 -17.75
CA PRO A 51 11.56 -1.07 -18.65
C PRO A 51 10.18 -0.67 -19.24
N GLN A 52 10.05 0.60 -19.63
CA GLN A 52 8.82 1.18 -20.17
C GLN A 52 8.24 0.42 -21.39
N ASP A 53 9.08 -0.17 -22.23
CA ASP A 53 8.65 -0.96 -23.40
C ASP A 53 7.95 -2.27 -23.04
N ARG A 54 8.10 -2.76 -21.80
CA ARG A 54 7.45 -3.97 -21.26
C ARG A 54 6.26 -3.66 -20.34
N ILE A 55 5.63 -2.50 -20.48
CA ILE A 55 4.52 -2.07 -19.61
C ILE A 55 3.37 -3.09 -19.50
N VAL A 56 3.04 -3.80 -20.58
CA VAL A 56 1.96 -4.83 -20.58
C VAL A 56 2.31 -5.97 -19.63
N GLU A 57 3.57 -6.40 -19.62
CA GLU A 57 4.05 -7.43 -18.71
C GLU A 57 4.14 -6.94 -17.27
N ALA A 58 4.57 -5.68 -17.06
CA ALA A 58 4.57 -5.05 -15.74
C ALA A 58 3.17 -5.04 -15.12
N ILE A 59 2.15 -4.64 -15.89
CA ILE A 59 0.74 -4.64 -15.44
C ILE A 59 0.24 -6.06 -15.17
N THR A 60 0.58 -7.02 -16.05
CA THR A 60 0.20 -8.42 -15.86
C THR A 60 0.82 -8.99 -14.58
N THR A 61 2.10 -8.69 -14.33
CA THR A 61 2.84 -9.09 -13.13
C THR A 61 2.26 -8.46 -11.87
N ALA A 62 1.87 -7.18 -11.92
CA ALA A 62 1.22 -6.50 -10.80
C ALA A 62 -0.12 -7.14 -10.41
N GLY A 63 -0.78 -7.85 -11.34
CA GLY A 63 -1.99 -8.63 -11.07
C GLY A 63 -1.75 -9.93 -10.28
N ASP A 64 -0.52 -10.43 -10.22
CA ASP A 64 -0.17 -11.63 -9.44
C ASP A 64 0.10 -11.28 -7.97
N THR A 65 -0.98 -11.23 -7.19
CA THR A 65 -0.94 -10.88 -5.76
C THR A 65 -0.19 -11.88 -4.87
N HIS A 66 0.20 -13.05 -5.39
CA HIS A 66 0.95 -14.04 -4.59
C HIS A 66 2.45 -13.79 -4.66
N ASN A 67 2.94 -13.21 -5.76
CA ASN A 67 4.37 -13.08 -6.03
C ASN A 67 4.82 -11.62 -6.19
N ALA A 68 3.92 -10.68 -6.48
CA ALA A 68 4.23 -9.27 -6.65
C ALA A 68 3.64 -8.40 -5.51
N LEU A 69 4.41 -7.39 -5.09
CA LEU A 69 3.98 -6.38 -4.12
C LEU A 69 3.94 -4.99 -4.78
N ASN A 70 5.07 -4.30 -4.90
CA ASN A 70 5.20 -3.09 -5.70
C ASN A 70 5.97 -3.42 -7.00
N VAL A 71 5.39 -3.07 -8.15
CA VAL A 71 5.97 -3.27 -9.48
C VAL A 71 6.27 -1.90 -10.08
N VAL A 72 7.54 -1.62 -10.36
CA VAL A 72 8.00 -0.30 -10.82
C VAL A 72 8.35 -0.35 -12.30
N ILE A 73 8.00 0.71 -13.02
CA ILE A 73 8.39 0.92 -14.41
C ILE A 73 9.52 1.96 -14.45
N LYS A 74 10.63 1.61 -15.08
CA LYS A 74 11.77 2.50 -15.32
C LYS A 74 11.68 3.13 -16.71
N TYR A 75 11.83 4.45 -16.75
CA TYR A 75 11.77 5.29 -17.96
C TYR A 75 13.14 5.48 -18.59
#